data_AF-R8QS48-F1
#
_entry.id   AF-R8QS48-F1
#
_cell.length_a   1.000
_cell.length_b   1.000
_cell.length_c   1.000
_cell.angle_alpha   90.00
_cell.angle_beta   90.00
_cell.angle_gamma   90.00
#
_symmetry.space_group_name_H-M   'P 1'
#
loop_
_entity.id
_entity.type
_entity.pdbx_description
1 polymer ?
#
loop_
_entity_poly.entity_id
_entity_poly.type
_entity_poly.pdbx_seq_one_letter_code
_entity_poly.pdbx_strand_id
1 'polypeptide(L)'
;MELKSKEGEQQLDSLLQLARNSMEEVRLYLHQLDLSQESLPLAVTLQQLTEEFKKHAKVNVRTRIIGEEYMASKQSKMTLYRSLQESLTNAVRHGHSTEIIVSLHFEPQQIRLDVQDNGCGVEEWKNGFGLTAMKERVSQSQGRVIVYSKKGEGTLISCVLPKQAQLSNEQIRLCIVDDHSFIRESLHTILDGQEDLQVVGMAEDGERAVELCERLKPDVVLMDLEMPNLDGIHATKMIKEKWPGIRVLILSTFQNTERAKEIIRNGADGYLLKSIDSRELAESIRLVYRGGTMINHDLFHRMWEENEETGSFESRSDGKEYGLTKRELEILELLSQGSRYKTIASKLYLSNGTVRNYASNLYEKLGVKNREEAVQKAKDTGLLS
;
A
#
# COMPACT_ATOMS: atom_id res chain seq x y z
N MET A 1 -2.40 -23.63 66.54
CA MET A 1 -2.74 -22.19 66.53
C MET A 1 -1.42 -21.47 66.25
N GLU A 2 -1.21 -20.92 65.02
CA GLU A 2 -0.10 -20.04 64.54
C GLU A 2 0.46 -20.34 63.12
N LEU A 3 0.14 -21.45 62.46
CA LEU A 3 0.63 -21.74 61.08
C LEU A 3 -0.12 -21.02 59.95
N LYS A 4 -1.08 -20.14 60.27
CA LYS A 4 -1.82 -19.29 59.30
C LYS A 4 -0.98 -18.17 58.67
N SER A 5 0.29 -18.00 59.06
CA SER A 5 1.16 -16.90 58.59
C SER A 5 1.75 -17.12 57.18
N LYS A 6 2.13 -18.36 56.82
CA LYS A 6 2.70 -18.66 55.49
C LYS A 6 1.68 -18.59 54.35
N GLU A 7 0.44 -18.99 54.62
CA GLU A 7 -0.67 -18.80 53.68
C GLU A 7 -0.98 -17.30 53.51
N GLY A 8 -0.81 -16.50 54.58
CA GLY A 8 -0.90 -15.05 54.53
C GLY A 8 0.17 -14.38 53.67
N GLU A 9 1.42 -14.87 53.71
CA GLU A 9 2.49 -14.40 52.82
C GLU A 9 2.20 -14.70 51.35
N GLN A 10 1.66 -15.88 51.03
CA GLN A 10 1.22 -16.20 49.66
C GLN A 10 0.03 -15.37 49.22
N GLN A 11 -0.90 -15.03 50.13
CA GLN A 11 -2.00 -14.11 49.84
C GLN A 11 -1.51 -12.68 49.62
N LEU A 12 -0.47 -12.25 50.35
CA LEU A 12 0.14 -10.93 50.17
C LEU A 12 0.87 -10.83 48.82
N ASP A 13 1.56 -11.88 48.40
CA ASP A 13 2.23 -11.93 47.08
C ASP A 13 1.21 -11.96 45.93
N SER A 14 0.13 -12.71 46.10
CA SER A 14 -1.04 -12.69 45.21
C SER A 14 -1.65 -11.29 45.09
N LEU A 15 -1.80 -10.57 46.21
CA LEU A 15 -2.30 -9.20 46.24
C LEU A 15 -1.32 -8.20 45.59
N LEU A 16 -0.02 -8.38 45.75
CA LEU A 16 1.01 -7.58 45.06
C LEU A 16 1.01 -7.83 43.55
N GLN A 17 0.74 -9.05 43.12
CA GLN A 17 0.61 -9.40 41.71
C GLN A 17 -0.68 -8.85 41.10
N LEU A 18 -1.78 -8.87 41.86
CA LEU A 18 -3.02 -8.18 41.49
C LEU A 18 -2.84 -6.66 41.41
N ALA A 19 -2.08 -6.05 42.32
CA ALA A 19 -1.74 -4.62 42.26
C ALA A 19 -0.88 -4.27 41.03
N ARG A 20 0.07 -5.14 40.64
CA ARG A 20 0.84 -4.97 39.40
C ARG A 20 -0.03 -5.07 38.15
N ASN A 21 -0.96 -6.02 38.12
CA ASN A 21 -1.93 -6.14 37.02
C ASN A 21 -2.84 -4.89 36.92
N SER A 22 -3.22 -4.29 38.06
CA SER A 22 -4.00 -3.04 38.05
C SER A 22 -3.22 -1.81 37.54
N MET A 23 -1.90 -1.76 37.71
CA MET A 23 -1.07 -0.68 37.14
C MET A 23 -0.81 -0.87 35.63
N GLU A 24 -0.80 -2.10 35.12
CA GLU A 24 -0.81 -2.35 33.68
C GLU A 24 -2.16 -1.95 33.05
N GLU A 25 -3.27 -2.12 33.77
CA GLU A 25 -4.58 -1.61 33.37
C GLU A 25 -4.63 -0.07 33.33
N VAL A 26 -3.98 0.66 34.26
CA VAL A 26 -3.84 2.12 34.19
C VAL A 26 -2.99 2.56 32.99
N ARG A 27 -1.96 1.78 32.62
CA ARG A 27 -1.12 2.02 31.44
C ARG A 27 -1.86 1.74 30.13
N LEU A 28 -2.83 0.83 30.13
CA LEU A 28 -3.81 0.62 29.05
C LEU A 28 -4.83 1.77 28.96
N TYR A 29 -5.21 2.39 30.09
CA TYR A 29 -6.10 3.55 30.12
C TYR A 29 -5.44 4.85 29.65
N LEU A 30 -4.16 5.11 29.95
CA LEU A 30 -3.44 6.27 29.38
C LEU A 30 -3.20 6.16 27.87
N HIS A 31 -3.23 4.93 27.33
CA HIS A 31 -3.24 4.70 25.89
C HIS A 31 -4.58 5.13 25.24
N GLN A 32 -5.65 5.36 26.01
CA GLN A 32 -6.91 5.94 25.52
C GLN A 32 -6.83 7.46 25.22
N LEU A 33 -5.69 8.13 25.40
CA LEU A 33 -5.45 9.49 24.86
C LEU A 33 -4.83 9.47 23.45
N ASP A 34 -4.90 8.32 22.76
CA ASP A 34 -4.61 8.07 21.33
C ASP A 34 -5.39 8.97 20.32
N LEU A 35 -6.21 9.91 20.77
CA LEU A 35 -7.14 10.70 19.93
C LEU A 35 -6.67 12.13 19.61
N SER A 36 -5.50 12.58 20.08
CA SER A 36 -5.02 13.96 19.84
C SER A 36 -3.67 14.07 19.11
N GLN A 37 -3.03 12.94 18.76
CA GLN A 37 -1.68 12.93 18.18
C GLN A 37 -1.63 12.67 16.66
N GLU A 38 -2.77 12.52 15.98
CA GLU A 38 -2.79 12.16 14.55
C GLU A 38 -2.14 13.22 13.63
N SER A 39 -2.18 14.50 14.02
CA SER A 39 -1.60 15.61 13.25
C SER A 39 -0.14 15.92 13.55
N LEU A 40 0.42 15.38 14.63
CA LEU A 40 1.76 15.78 15.07
C LEU A 40 2.87 15.10 14.25
N PRO A 41 3.98 15.81 13.97
CA PRO A 41 5.17 15.19 13.40
C PRO A 41 5.71 14.09 14.33
N LEU A 42 6.23 13.01 13.74
CA LEU A 42 6.79 11.87 14.47
C LEU A 42 7.89 12.32 15.44
N ALA A 43 8.74 13.25 14.99
CA ALA A 43 9.81 13.77 15.82
C ALA A 43 9.29 14.41 17.10
N VAL A 44 8.20 15.19 17.01
CA VAL A 44 7.53 15.82 18.15
C VAL A 44 6.93 14.77 19.07
N THR A 45 6.22 13.78 18.52
CA THR A 45 5.60 12.70 19.31
C THR A 45 6.64 11.90 20.11
N LEU A 46 7.75 11.52 19.48
CA LEU A 46 8.81 10.78 20.16
C LEU A 46 9.54 11.64 21.20
N GLN A 47 9.76 12.93 20.92
CA GLN A 47 10.30 13.87 21.91
C GLN A 47 9.38 13.98 23.14
N GLN A 48 8.06 14.11 22.95
CA GLN A 48 7.10 14.15 24.05
C GLN A 48 7.17 12.88 24.90
N LEU A 49 7.21 11.70 24.28
CA LEU A 49 7.37 10.44 24.99
C LEU A 49 8.66 10.40 25.83
N THR A 50 9.79 10.83 25.25
CA THR A 50 11.07 10.84 26.00
C THR A 50 11.07 11.82 27.16
N GLU A 51 10.48 13.01 27.01
CA GLU A 51 10.39 14.00 28.07
C GLU A 51 9.44 13.55 29.19
N GLU A 52 8.32 12.92 28.84
CA GLU A 52 7.42 12.31 29.81
C GLU A 52 8.12 11.18 30.57
N PHE A 53 8.86 10.32 29.86
CA PHE A 53 9.62 9.24 30.48
C PHE A 53 10.72 9.76 31.41
N LYS A 54 11.47 10.79 30.99
CA LYS A 54 12.51 11.46 31.80
C LYS A 54 11.96 12.01 33.12
N LYS A 55 10.76 12.61 33.11
CA LYS A 55 10.11 13.13 34.32
C LYS A 55 9.81 12.03 35.35
N HIS A 56 9.43 10.84 34.89
CA HIS A 56 9.02 9.74 35.77
C HIS A 56 10.18 8.80 36.16
N ALA A 57 11.19 8.63 35.30
CA ALA A 57 12.18 7.57 35.45
C ALA A 57 13.49 7.96 36.17
N LYS A 58 13.71 9.22 36.58
CA LYS A 58 14.98 9.71 37.18
C LYS A 58 16.26 9.39 36.38
N VAL A 59 16.14 9.12 35.08
CA VAL A 59 17.26 8.86 34.16
C VAL A 59 17.36 10.02 33.17
N ASN A 60 18.58 10.43 32.81
CA ASN A 60 18.77 11.48 31.81
C ASN A 60 18.56 10.90 30.41
N VAL A 61 17.54 11.39 29.69
CA VAL A 61 17.29 11.02 28.30
C VAL A 61 17.64 12.21 27.41
N ARG A 62 18.50 12.00 26.41
CA ARG A 62 18.80 13.00 25.36
C ARG A 62 18.23 12.55 24.04
N THR A 63 17.53 13.44 23.35
CA THR A 63 17.00 13.20 22.00
C THR A 63 17.81 13.94 20.95
N ARG A 64 18.01 13.30 19.79
CA ARG A 64 18.61 13.90 18.60
C ARG A 64 17.74 13.56 17.39
N ILE A 65 17.46 14.55 16.56
CA ILE A 65 16.78 14.37 15.28
C ILE A 65 17.78 14.74 14.19
N ILE A 66 17.95 13.85 13.21
CA ILE A 66 18.95 13.97 12.16
C ILE A 66 18.25 13.78 10.82
N GLY A 67 18.44 14.75 9.92
CA GLY A 67 17.76 14.80 8.62
C GLY A 67 16.46 15.60 8.66
N GLU A 68 15.88 15.82 7.47
CA GLU A 68 14.58 16.49 7.33
C GLU A 68 13.46 15.48 7.50
N GLU A 69 12.54 15.78 8.42
CA GLU A 69 11.38 14.95 8.67
C GLU A 69 10.45 14.94 7.45
N TYR A 70 10.19 13.74 6.93
CA TYR A 70 9.15 13.50 5.94
C TYR A 70 7.96 12.81 6.59
N MET A 71 6.77 12.91 5.96
CA MET A 71 5.59 12.23 6.46
C MET A 71 5.81 10.71 6.52
N ALA A 72 5.61 10.14 7.71
CA ALA A 72 5.68 8.71 7.97
C ALA A 72 4.28 8.11 8.15
N SER A 73 4.08 6.85 7.73
CA SER A 73 2.79 6.15 7.82
C SER A 73 2.30 6.08 9.26
N LYS A 74 0.99 6.14 9.49
CA LYS A 74 0.40 5.98 10.84
C LYS A 74 0.94 4.71 11.51
N GLN A 75 1.03 3.64 10.73
CA GLN A 75 1.65 2.38 11.16
C GLN A 75 3.14 2.53 11.49
N SER A 76 3.93 3.22 10.68
CA SER A 76 5.34 3.50 10.98
C SER A 76 5.51 4.34 12.24
N LYS A 77 4.72 5.41 12.39
CA LYS A 77 4.73 6.28 13.58
C LYS A 77 4.44 5.47 14.84
N MET A 78 3.37 4.68 14.81
CA MET A 78 2.96 3.84 15.94
C MET A 78 3.98 2.75 16.26
N THR A 79 4.55 2.11 15.23
CA THR A 79 5.61 1.11 15.40
C THR A 79 6.84 1.72 16.08
N LEU A 80 7.31 2.88 15.62
CA LEU A 80 8.47 3.56 16.20
C LEU A 80 8.19 4.07 17.62
N TYR A 81 7.00 4.61 17.87
CA TYR A 81 6.56 5.04 19.20
C TYR A 81 6.63 3.89 20.22
N ARG A 82 6.06 2.74 19.85
CA ARG A 82 6.01 1.57 20.72
C ARG A 82 7.38 0.92 20.88
N SER A 83 8.19 0.90 19.82
CA SER A 83 9.59 0.47 19.92
C SER A 83 10.39 1.36 20.86
N LEU A 84 10.20 2.69 20.81
CA LEU A 84 10.84 3.62 21.74
C LEU A 84 10.40 3.36 23.18
N GLN A 85 9.08 3.24 23.42
CA GLN A 85 8.51 2.99 24.75
C GLN A 85 9.09 1.71 25.38
N GLU A 86 9.14 0.63 24.59
CA GLU A 86 9.68 -0.66 25.02
C GLU A 86 11.19 -0.59 25.28
N SER A 87 11.97 0.04 24.38
CA SER A 87 13.41 0.24 24.57
C SER A 87 13.75 1.06 25.81
N LEU A 88 13.03 2.15 26.06
CA LEU A 88 13.20 2.98 27.27
C LEU A 88 12.87 2.18 28.54
N THR A 89 11.77 1.42 28.52
CA THR A 89 11.37 0.57 29.65
C THR A 89 12.42 -0.50 29.94
N ASN A 90 13.00 -1.10 28.89
CA ASN A 90 14.05 -2.12 29.02
C ASN A 90 15.36 -1.53 29.54
N ALA A 91 15.76 -0.35 29.06
CA ALA A 91 16.93 0.36 29.54
C ALA A 91 16.85 0.65 31.05
N VAL A 92 15.69 1.04 31.57
CA VAL A 92 15.51 1.29 33.02
C VAL A 92 15.34 0.01 33.84
N ARG A 93 14.64 -1.01 33.32
CA ARG A 93 14.41 -2.27 34.06
C ARG A 93 15.68 -3.12 34.21
N HIS A 94 16.55 -3.10 33.20
CA HIS A 94 17.69 -4.02 33.12
C HIS A 94 19.05 -3.31 33.15
N GLY A 95 19.09 -2.00 32.84
CA GLY A 95 20.29 -1.19 32.91
C GLY A 95 20.34 -0.36 34.19
N HIS A 96 21.48 -0.36 34.88
CA HIS A 96 21.82 0.69 35.87
C HIS A 96 22.21 2.00 35.14
N SER A 97 21.53 2.31 34.04
CA SER A 97 21.93 3.33 33.07
C SER A 97 21.72 4.72 33.67
N THR A 98 22.73 5.56 33.59
CA THR A 98 22.66 6.97 34.04
C THR A 98 22.25 7.90 32.91
N GLU A 99 22.44 7.47 31.66
CA GLU A 99 22.11 8.23 30.47
C GLU A 99 21.61 7.33 29.34
N ILE A 100 20.53 7.78 28.68
CA ILE A 100 19.97 7.16 27.48
C ILE A 100 19.98 8.18 26.35
N ILE A 101 20.52 7.80 25.19
CA ILE A 101 20.57 8.60 23.98
C ILE A 101 19.57 8.01 22.99
N VAL A 102 18.59 8.82 22.59
CA VAL A 102 17.61 8.47 21.56
C VAL A 102 17.93 9.30 20.31
N SER A 103 18.24 8.64 19.20
CA SER A 103 18.52 9.29 17.92
C SER A 103 17.50 8.85 16.87
N LEU A 104 16.80 9.81 16.26
CA LEU A 104 15.89 9.59 15.16
C LEU A 104 16.53 10.13 13.87
N HIS A 105 16.72 9.24 12.90
CA HIS A 105 17.31 9.54 11.61
C HIS A 105 16.25 9.42 10.51
N PHE A 106 16.07 10.52 9.76
CA PHE A 106 15.29 10.54 8.52
C PHE A 106 16.25 10.41 7.35
N GLU A 107 16.36 9.20 6.81
CA GLU A 107 17.18 8.90 5.64
C GLU A 107 16.30 8.82 4.38
N PRO A 108 16.83 9.04 3.16
CA PRO A 108 16.02 9.11 1.95
C PRO A 108 15.12 7.89 1.68
N GLN A 109 15.52 6.72 2.17
CA GLN A 109 14.86 5.42 1.94
C GLN A 109 14.38 4.73 3.23
N GLN A 110 14.61 5.30 4.40
CA GLN A 110 14.26 4.65 5.68
C GLN A 110 14.25 5.63 6.86
N ILE A 111 13.49 5.28 7.89
CA ILE A 111 13.57 5.91 9.20
C ILE A 111 14.32 4.96 10.13
N ARG A 112 15.36 5.46 10.80
CA ARG A 112 16.08 4.71 11.82
C ARG A 112 15.90 5.37 13.18
N LEU A 113 15.43 4.60 14.15
CA LEU A 113 15.36 4.97 15.57
C LEU A 113 16.40 4.17 16.32
N ASP A 114 17.36 4.87 16.91
CA ASP A 114 18.42 4.31 17.72
C ASP A 114 18.20 4.69 19.19
N VAL A 115 18.16 3.71 20.08
CA VAL A 115 18.11 3.89 21.53
C VAL A 115 19.34 3.26 22.14
N GLN A 116 20.22 4.09 22.68
CA GLN A 116 21.46 3.68 23.31
C GLN A 116 21.42 3.97 24.80
N ASP A 117 21.69 2.97 25.63
CA ASP A 117 21.87 3.13 27.06
C ASP A 117 23.34 2.91 27.44
N ASN A 118 23.84 3.63 28.45
CA ASN A 118 25.21 3.48 28.97
C ASN A 118 25.33 2.47 30.13
N GLY A 119 24.37 1.55 30.26
CA GLY A 119 24.31 0.59 31.35
C GLY A 119 25.36 -0.52 31.25
N CYS A 120 25.24 -1.55 32.10
CA CYS A 120 26.23 -2.60 32.21
C CYS A 120 26.34 -3.51 30.97
N GLY A 121 25.38 -3.46 30.04
CA GLY A 121 25.28 -4.38 28.91
C GLY A 121 25.09 -5.83 29.35
N VAL A 122 24.66 -6.70 28.44
CA VAL A 122 24.59 -8.16 28.67
C VAL A 122 25.34 -8.90 27.56
N GLU A 123 26.14 -9.90 27.94
CA GLU A 123 26.92 -10.76 27.02
C GLU A 123 26.03 -11.69 26.19
N GLU A 124 24.92 -12.16 26.77
CA GLU A 124 23.89 -12.95 26.07
C GLU A 124 22.50 -12.39 26.41
N TRP A 125 21.81 -11.86 25.40
CA TRP A 125 20.39 -11.54 25.50
C TRP A 125 19.57 -12.83 25.48
N LYS A 126 18.96 -13.22 26.59
CA LYS A 126 17.83 -14.16 26.56
C LYS A 126 16.64 -13.40 25.95
N ASN A 127 16.06 -13.91 24.86
CA ASN A 127 14.88 -13.32 24.22
C ASN A 127 13.72 -13.22 25.24
N GLY A 128 13.59 -12.07 25.91
CA GLY A 128 12.43 -11.74 26.73
C GLY A 128 11.22 -11.37 25.86
N PHE A 129 10.01 -11.49 26.41
CA PHE A 129 8.75 -11.24 25.71
C PHE A 129 8.67 -9.87 25.01
N GLY A 130 9.28 -8.83 25.58
CA GLY A 130 9.25 -7.47 25.03
C GLY A 130 10.03 -7.28 23.71
N LEU A 131 11.22 -7.87 23.60
CA LEU A 131 12.06 -7.74 22.39
C LEU A 131 11.50 -8.56 21.22
N THR A 132 10.90 -9.71 21.52
CA THR A 132 10.22 -10.55 20.51
C THR A 132 9.03 -9.80 19.91
N ALA A 133 8.18 -9.19 20.75
CA ALA A 133 7.05 -8.37 20.29
C ALA A 133 7.50 -7.14 19.49
N MET A 134 8.63 -6.53 19.86
CA MET A 134 9.23 -5.42 19.11
C MET A 134 9.70 -5.88 17.72
N LYS A 135 10.44 -6.99 17.64
CA LYS A 135 10.94 -7.57 16.38
C LYS A 135 9.79 -7.94 15.44
N GLU A 136 8.73 -8.56 15.97
CA GLU A 136 7.56 -8.95 15.20
C GLU A 136 6.84 -7.74 14.60
N ARG A 137 6.56 -6.72 15.42
CA ARG A 137 5.90 -5.48 14.98
C ARG A 137 6.70 -4.73 13.92
N VAL A 138 8.01 -4.62 14.11
CA VAL A 138 8.90 -3.97 13.15
C VAL A 138 8.97 -4.77 11.84
N SER A 139 9.00 -6.10 11.92
CA SER A 139 8.99 -6.97 10.73
C SER A 139 7.69 -6.89 9.93
N GLN A 140 6.54 -6.73 10.59
CA GLN A 140 5.25 -6.49 9.91
C GLN A 140 5.26 -5.19 9.10
N SER A 141 6.03 -4.20 9.53
CA SER A 141 6.23 -2.95 8.79
C SER A 141 7.36 -3.07 7.75
N GLN A 142 7.77 -4.29 7.39
CA GLN A 142 8.92 -4.61 6.52
C GLN A 142 10.25 -4.02 7.00
N GLY A 143 10.33 -3.71 8.29
CA GLY A 143 11.53 -3.19 8.94
C GLY A 143 12.38 -4.28 9.56
N ARG A 144 13.43 -3.85 10.25
CA ARG A 144 14.31 -4.74 11.03
C ARG A 144 14.71 -4.08 12.35
N VAL A 145 14.92 -4.91 13.37
CA VAL A 145 15.50 -4.49 14.65
C VAL A 145 16.89 -5.10 14.75
N ILE A 146 17.86 -4.25 15.04
CA ILE A 146 19.24 -4.65 15.30
C ILE A 146 19.54 -4.32 16.76
N VAL A 147 20.11 -5.28 17.49
CA VAL A 147 20.48 -5.09 18.89
C VAL A 147 21.97 -5.37 19.01
N TYR A 148 22.71 -4.37 19.49
CA TYR A 148 24.11 -4.48 19.84
C TYR A 148 24.23 -4.27 21.35
N SER A 149 24.78 -5.24 22.06
CA SER A 149 24.98 -5.17 23.50
C SER A 149 26.37 -5.69 23.81
N LYS A 150 27.15 -4.92 24.56
CA LYS A 150 28.45 -5.35 25.04
C LYS A 150 28.61 -4.97 26.50
N LYS A 151 29.09 -5.92 27.29
CA LYS A 151 29.26 -5.75 28.73
C LYS A 151 30.24 -4.60 29.02
N GLY A 152 29.79 -3.64 29.82
CA GLY A 152 30.49 -2.40 30.14
C GLY A 152 30.37 -1.27 29.11
N GLU A 153 29.79 -1.53 27.93
CA GLU A 153 29.61 -0.54 26.85
C GLU A 153 28.13 -0.16 26.61
N GLY A 154 27.21 -0.86 27.30
CA GLY A 154 25.77 -0.62 27.22
C GLY A 154 25.05 -1.39 26.11
N THR A 155 23.80 -1.01 25.84
CA THR A 155 22.99 -1.57 24.74
C THR A 155 22.62 -0.48 23.74
N LEU A 156 22.73 -0.80 22.46
CA LEU A 156 22.16 -0.06 21.34
C LEU A 156 21.07 -0.91 20.69
N ILE A 157 19.85 -0.38 20.64
CA ILE A 157 18.73 -0.94 19.90
C ILE A 157 18.44 -0.01 18.73
N SER A 158 18.56 -0.54 17.51
CA SER A 158 18.27 0.16 16.26
C SER A 158 17.05 -0.43 15.59
N CYS A 159 15.95 0.33 15.53
CA CYS A 159 14.78 0.00 14.74
C CYS A 159 14.84 0.72 13.40
N VAL A 160 14.83 -0.03 12.31
CA VAL A 160 14.88 0.52 10.95
C VAL A 160 13.58 0.17 10.24
N LEU A 161 12.85 1.19 9.79
CA LEU A 161 11.67 1.03 8.94
C LEU A 161 11.96 1.59 7.54
N PRO A 162 11.71 0.82 6.46
CA PRO A 162 11.82 1.37 5.12
C PRO A 162 10.85 2.54 4.94
N LYS A 163 11.21 3.50 4.10
CA LYS A 163 10.31 4.55 3.66
C LYS A 163 9.23 3.88 2.81
N GLN A 164 8.14 3.51 3.46
CA GLN A 164 6.96 3.03 2.76
C GLN A 164 6.43 4.17 1.91
N ALA A 165 6.13 3.90 0.64
CA ALA A 165 5.38 4.81 -0.22
C ALA A 165 3.97 4.97 0.39
N GLN A 166 3.84 5.90 1.32
CA GLN A 166 2.61 6.17 2.01
C GLN A 166 1.55 6.56 0.98
N LEU A 167 0.34 5.98 1.06
CA LEU A 167 -0.86 6.66 0.60
C LEU A 167 -0.89 7.94 1.44
N SER A 168 -0.54 9.06 0.82
CA SER A 168 -0.46 10.34 1.50
C SER A 168 -1.78 10.56 2.25
N ASN A 169 -1.69 11.20 3.42
CA ASN A 169 -2.87 11.76 4.10
C ASN A 169 -3.49 12.93 3.30
N GLU A 170 -3.23 13.00 1.98
CA GLU A 170 -3.91 13.89 1.06
C GLU A 170 -5.22 13.20 0.72
N GLN A 171 -6.32 13.77 1.21
CA GLN A 171 -7.63 13.43 0.69
C GLN A 171 -7.63 13.67 -0.82
N ILE A 172 -7.78 12.61 -1.60
CA ILE A 172 -7.92 12.68 -3.05
C ILE A 172 -9.30 13.25 -3.34
N ARG A 173 -9.35 14.45 -3.91
CA ARG A 173 -10.59 15.17 -4.22
C ARG A 173 -11.18 14.64 -5.52
N LEU A 174 -12.37 14.06 -5.44
CA LEU A 174 -13.06 13.40 -6.54
C LEU A 174 -14.24 14.23 -7.04
N CYS A 175 -14.40 14.28 -8.36
CA CYS A 175 -15.64 14.69 -8.99
C CYS A 175 -16.25 13.49 -9.72
N ILE A 176 -17.53 13.19 -9.46
CA ILE A 176 -18.25 12.08 -10.11
C ILE A 176 -19.17 12.64 -11.18
N VAL A 177 -19.08 12.12 -12.40
CA VAL A 177 -19.81 12.62 -13.56
C VAL A 177 -20.45 11.45 -14.28
N ASP A 178 -21.78 11.41 -14.28
CA ASP A 178 -22.60 10.35 -14.88
C ASP A 178 -24.02 10.90 -15.02
N ASP A 179 -24.76 10.63 -16.10
CA ASP A 179 -26.12 11.16 -16.27
C ASP A 179 -27.16 10.42 -15.41
N HIS A 180 -26.87 9.18 -15.01
CA HIS A 180 -27.74 8.36 -14.18
C HIS A 180 -27.55 8.69 -12.69
N SER A 181 -28.56 9.34 -12.10
CA SER A 181 -28.55 9.73 -10.68
C SER A 181 -28.29 8.56 -9.71
N PHE A 182 -28.86 7.38 -9.97
CA PHE A 182 -28.63 6.19 -9.15
C PHE A 182 -27.15 5.78 -9.13
N ILE A 183 -26.47 5.85 -10.28
CA ILE A 183 -25.05 5.50 -10.38
C ILE A 183 -24.21 6.53 -9.61
N ARG A 184 -24.45 7.83 -9.83
CA ARG A 184 -23.75 8.90 -9.10
C ARG A 184 -23.84 8.74 -7.58
N GLU A 185 -25.04 8.55 -7.06
CA GLU A 185 -25.28 8.40 -5.61
C GLU A 185 -24.65 7.12 -5.04
N SER A 186 -24.68 6.02 -5.82
CA SER A 186 -24.02 4.77 -5.42
C SER A 186 -22.50 4.91 -5.34
N LEU A 187 -21.89 5.55 -6.35
CA LEU A 187 -20.44 5.80 -6.38
C LEU A 187 -20.04 6.77 -5.27
N HIS A 188 -20.84 7.82 -5.03
CA HIS A 188 -20.62 8.72 -3.90
C HIS A 188 -20.58 7.95 -2.58
N THR A 189 -21.61 7.14 -2.30
CA THR A 189 -21.70 6.36 -1.05
C THR A 189 -20.53 5.40 -0.86
N ILE A 190 -20.10 4.71 -1.93
CA ILE A 190 -19.00 3.75 -1.88
C ILE A 190 -17.66 4.45 -1.64
N LEU A 191 -17.42 5.57 -2.31
CA LEU A 191 -16.13 6.26 -2.32
C LEU A 191 -15.96 7.18 -1.10
N ASP A 192 -17.03 7.80 -0.62
CA ASP A 192 -17.02 8.62 0.61
C ASP A 192 -16.78 7.77 1.87
N GLY A 193 -17.05 6.46 1.80
CA GLY A 193 -16.66 5.50 2.83
C GLY A 193 -15.15 5.20 2.92
N GLN A 194 -14.32 5.74 2.03
CA GLN A 194 -12.86 5.57 2.05
C GLN A 194 -12.20 6.78 2.75
N GLU A 195 -11.36 6.52 3.76
CA GLU A 195 -10.77 7.58 4.61
C GLU A 195 -9.94 8.63 3.84
N ASP A 196 -9.37 8.25 2.70
CA ASP A 196 -8.48 9.09 1.88
C ASP A 196 -9.10 9.57 0.57
N LEU A 197 -10.38 9.28 0.31
CA LEU A 197 -11.11 9.80 -0.85
C LEU A 197 -12.16 10.80 -0.37
N GLN A 198 -12.31 11.91 -1.07
CA GLN A 198 -13.33 12.92 -0.76
C GLN A 198 -14.08 13.30 -2.03
N VAL A 199 -15.39 13.05 -2.08
CA VAL A 199 -16.20 13.51 -3.20
C VAL A 199 -16.54 14.99 -3.01
N VAL A 200 -15.94 15.85 -3.84
CA VAL A 200 -16.09 17.31 -3.75
C VAL A 200 -17.19 17.85 -4.67
N GLY A 201 -17.61 17.07 -5.66
CA GLY A 201 -18.64 17.46 -6.61
C GLY A 201 -19.25 16.29 -7.36
N MET A 202 -20.49 16.46 -7.80
CA MET A 202 -21.20 15.55 -8.68
C MET A 202 -21.83 16.33 -9.84
N ALA A 203 -21.78 15.77 -11.05
CA ALA A 203 -22.30 16.38 -12.27
C ALA A 203 -23.11 15.37 -13.07
N GLU A 204 -24.16 15.84 -13.75
CA GLU A 204 -25.05 15.01 -14.57
C GLU A 204 -24.74 15.04 -16.07
N ASP A 205 -23.82 15.91 -16.50
CA ASP A 205 -23.33 15.99 -17.86
C ASP A 205 -21.92 16.60 -17.92
N GLY A 206 -21.33 16.61 -19.12
CA GLY A 206 -20.01 17.16 -19.36
C GLY A 206 -19.91 18.67 -19.19
N GLU A 207 -20.97 19.45 -19.48
CA GLU A 207 -20.94 20.91 -19.33
C GLU A 207 -20.78 21.26 -17.86
N ARG A 208 -21.60 20.65 -17.02
CA ARG A 208 -21.55 20.83 -15.57
C ARG A 208 -20.26 20.30 -14.98
N ALA A 209 -19.69 19.23 -15.53
CA ALA A 209 -18.39 18.71 -15.12
C ALA A 209 -17.25 19.72 -15.34
N VAL A 210 -17.23 20.39 -16.49
CA VAL A 210 -16.23 21.43 -16.80
C VAL A 210 -16.35 22.61 -15.82
N GLU A 211 -17.57 23.06 -15.53
CA GLU A 211 -17.83 24.13 -14.54
C GLU A 211 -17.37 23.75 -13.12
N LEU A 212 -17.61 22.50 -12.72
CA LEU A 212 -17.19 21.98 -11.42
C LEU A 212 -15.67 21.86 -11.32
N CYS A 213 -14.99 21.46 -12.40
CA CYS A 213 -13.53 21.41 -12.43
C CYS A 213 -12.90 22.78 -12.19
N GLU A 214 -13.47 23.83 -12.79
CA GLU A 214 -13.02 25.20 -12.57
C GLU A 214 -13.20 25.65 -11.12
N ARG A 215 -14.38 25.40 -10.55
CA ARG A 215 -14.75 25.88 -9.22
C ARG A 215 -14.08 25.09 -8.09
N LEU A 216 -14.03 23.77 -8.22
CA LEU A 216 -13.67 22.86 -7.13
C LEU A 216 -12.25 22.31 -7.24
N LYS A 217 -11.65 22.38 -8.44
CA LYS A 217 -10.30 21.86 -8.73
C LYS A 217 -10.10 20.45 -8.14
N PRO A 218 -10.90 19.46 -8.58
CA PRO A 218 -10.73 18.07 -8.14
C PRO A 218 -9.37 17.53 -8.61
N ASP A 219 -8.82 16.57 -7.89
CA ASP A 219 -7.60 15.87 -8.28
C ASP A 219 -7.89 14.82 -9.36
N VAL A 220 -9.03 14.12 -9.22
CA VAL A 220 -9.48 13.07 -10.13
C VAL A 220 -10.96 13.26 -10.48
N VAL A 221 -11.30 13.12 -11.77
CA VAL A 221 -12.67 13.09 -12.28
C VAL A 221 -12.99 11.67 -12.71
N LEU A 222 -14.04 11.09 -12.12
CA LEU A 222 -14.67 9.87 -12.61
C LEU A 222 -15.72 10.28 -13.65
N MET A 223 -15.49 9.91 -14.91
CA MET A 223 -16.24 10.43 -16.05
C MET A 223 -16.94 9.30 -16.82
N ASP A 224 -18.27 9.37 -16.91
CA ASP A 224 -19.01 8.58 -17.87
C ASP A 224 -18.81 9.10 -19.30
N LEU A 225 -18.94 8.22 -20.28
CA LEU A 225 -18.83 8.59 -21.70
C LEU A 225 -20.16 9.01 -22.32
N GLU A 226 -21.25 8.39 -21.90
CA GLU A 226 -22.55 8.54 -22.54
C GLU A 226 -23.44 9.42 -21.69
N MET A 227 -23.46 10.72 -22.00
CA MET A 227 -24.25 11.71 -21.29
C MET A 227 -24.90 12.68 -22.28
N PRO A 228 -26.06 13.25 -21.96
CA PRO A 228 -26.69 14.29 -22.78
C PRO A 228 -25.84 15.57 -22.80
N ASN A 229 -26.16 16.48 -23.72
CA ASN A 229 -25.49 17.77 -23.91
C ASN A 229 -24.02 17.61 -24.35
N LEU A 230 -23.08 17.70 -23.42
CA LEU A 230 -21.66 17.48 -23.67
C LEU A 230 -21.26 16.09 -23.18
N ASP A 231 -20.85 15.23 -24.10
CA ASP A 231 -20.43 13.87 -23.78
C ASP A 231 -19.08 13.83 -23.02
N GLY A 232 -18.77 12.67 -22.45
CA GLY A 232 -17.53 12.48 -21.68
C GLY A 232 -16.25 12.61 -22.53
N ILE A 233 -16.33 12.41 -23.85
CA ILE A 233 -15.18 12.51 -24.75
C ILE A 233 -14.74 13.96 -24.91
N HIS A 234 -15.69 14.81 -25.26
CA HIS A 234 -15.47 16.25 -25.43
C HIS A 234 -15.19 16.92 -24.08
N ALA A 235 -15.90 16.54 -23.01
CA ALA A 235 -15.65 17.04 -21.66
C ALA A 235 -14.22 16.73 -21.20
N THR A 236 -13.75 15.49 -21.39
CA THR A 236 -12.37 15.08 -21.06
C THR A 236 -11.36 15.95 -21.80
N LYS A 237 -11.53 16.12 -23.12
CA LYS A 237 -10.62 16.96 -23.92
C LYS A 237 -10.55 18.39 -23.37
N MET A 238 -11.69 19.01 -23.10
CA MET A 238 -11.75 20.36 -22.56
C MET A 238 -11.09 20.48 -21.18
N ILE A 239 -11.33 19.52 -20.29
CA ILE A 239 -10.73 19.49 -18.95
C ILE A 239 -9.21 19.36 -19.05
N LYS A 240 -8.70 18.46 -19.89
CA LYS A 240 -7.26 18.24 -20.05
C LYS A 240 -6.56 19.43 -20.72
N GLU A 241 -7.21 20.11 -21.66
CA GLU A 241 -6.68 21.33 -22.29
C GLU A 241 -6.60 22.51 -21.31
N LYS A 242 -7.63 22.71 -20.47
CA LYS A 242 -7.66 23.81 -19.50
C LYS A 242 -6.86 23.53 -18.23
N TRP A 243 -6.89 22.28 -17.75
CA TRP A 243 -6.30 21.85 -16.48
C TRP A 243 -5.58 20.50 -16.65
N PRO A 244 -4.38 20.48 -17.26
CA PRO A 244 -3.67 19.23 -17.55
C PRO A 244 -3.30 18.42 -16.29
N GLY A 245 -3.25 19.06 -15.12
CA GLY A 245 -3.00 18.42 -13.83
C GLY A 245 -4.19 17.64 -13.25
N ILE A 246 -5.44 17.91 -13.70
CA ILE A 246 -6.61 17.15 -13.29
C ILE A 246 -6.55 15.79 -13.98
N ARG A 247 -6.69 14.72 -13.21
CA ARG A 247 -6.73 13.37 -13.74
C ARG A 247 -8.14 13.00 -14.17
N VAL A 248 -8.29 12.35 -15.31
CA VAL A 248 -9.61 11.91 -15.80
C VAL A 248 -9.61 10.39 -15.97
N LEU A 249 -10.46 9.72 -15.21
CA LEU A 249 -10.64 8.27 -15.22
C LEU A 249 -12.03 7.95 -15.76
N ILE A 250 -12.07 7.28 -16.91
CA ILE A 250 -13.30 6.96 -17.62
C ILE A 250 -13.97 5.73 -16.99
N LEU A 251 -15.28 5.79 -16.79
CA LEU A 251 -16.11 4.67 -16.36
C LEU A 251 -17.22 4.42 -17.39
N SER A 252 -17.13 3.32 -18.13
CA SER A 252 -18.08 3.01 -19.22
C SER A 252 -18.69 1.62 -19.07
N THR A 253 -19.92 1.42 -19.54
CA THR A 253 -20.54 0.08 -19.63
C THR A 253 -20.02 -0.72 -20.83
N PHE A 254 -19.45 -0.05 -21.84
CA PHE A 254 -19.09 -0.66 -23.11
C PHE A 254 -17.59 -0.90 -23.28
N GLN A 255 -17.24 -2.01 -23.92
CA GLN A 255 -15.88 -2.35 -24.35
C GLN A 255 -15.62 -1.92 -25.82
N ASN A 256 -15.97 -0.68 -26.18
CA ASN A 256 -15.72 -0.18 -27.53
C ASN A 256 -14.27 0.33 -27.65
N THR A 257 -13.46 -0.38 -28.43
CA THR A 257 -12.02 -0.11 -28.62
C THR A 257 -11.75 1.23 -29.29
N GLU A 258 -12.52 1.61 -30.31
CA GLU A 258 -12.32 2.86 -31.04
C GLU A 258 -12.62 4.08 -30.17
N ARG A 259 -13.73 4.07 -29.43
CA ARG A 259 -14.07 5.15 -28.48
C ARG A 259 -13.04 5.24 -27.36
N ALA A 260 -12.54 4.09 -26.92
CA ALA A 260 -11.51 4.07 -25.90
C ALA A 260 -10.14 4.56 -26.45
N LYS A 261 -9.81 4.32 -27.74
CA LYS A 261 -8.59 4.90 -28.36
C LYS A 261 -8.72 6.42 -28.48
N GLU A 262 -9.90 6.89 -28.87
CA GLU A 262 -10.21 8.31 -28.95
C GLU A 262 -10.06 9.01 -27.60
N ILE A 263 -10.61 8.44 -26.52
CA ILE A 263 -10.55 9.09 -25.21
C ILE A 263 -9.14 9.12 -24.61
N ILE A 264 -8.35 8.07 -24.83
CA ILE A 264 -6.93 8.05 -24.43
C ILE A 264 -6.14 9.10 -25.22
N ARG A 265 -6.40 9.26 -26.52
CA ARG A 265 -5.80 10.34 -27.34
C ARG A 265 -6.18 11.74 -26.85
N ASN A 266 -7.40 11.90 -26.32
CA ASN A 266 -7.86 13.14 -25.70
C ASN A 266 -7.29 13.38 -24.29
N GLY A 267 -6.42 12.50 -23.80
CA GLY A 267 -5.64 12.71 -22.58
C GLY A 267 -6.23 12.11 -21.31
N ALA A 268 -7.18 11.16 -21.41
CA ALA A 268 -7.63 10.42 -20.25
C ALA A 268 -6.48 9.65 -19.58
N ASP A 269 -6.45 9.68 -18.25
CA ASP A 269 -5.44 9.01 -17.43
C ASP A 269 -5.84 7.56 -17.09
N GLY A 270 -7.07 7.15 -17.44
CA GLY A 270 -7.45 5.74 -17.45
C GLY A 270 -8.85 5.44 -17.99
N TYR A 271 -9.13 4.15 -18.22
CA TYR A 271 -10.40 3.61 -18.70
C TYR A 271 -10.76 2.32 -17.95
N LEU A 272 -11.93 2.32 -17.33
CA LEU A 272 -12.48 1.22 -16.55
C LEU A 272 -13.92 0.92 -16.98
N LEU A 273 -14.35 -0.31 -16.72
CA LEU A 273 -15.73 -0.72 -16.94
C LEU A 273 -16.55 -0.43 -15.67
N LYS A 274 -17.81 0.02 -15.82
CA LYS A 274 -18.74 0.25 -14.69
C LYS A 274 -19.03 -1.03 -13.88
N SER A 275 -18.65 -2.21 -14.38
CA SER A 275 -18.74 -3.50 -13.68
C SER A 275 -17.58 -3.77 -12.71
N ILE A 276 -16.65 -2.82 -12.54
CA ILE A 276 -15.51 -2.95 -11.63
C ILE A 276 -15.97 -3.06 -10.17
N ASP A 277 -15.25 -3.88 -9.39
CA ASP A 277 -15.51 -3.97 -7.95
C ASP A 277 -15.16 -2.65 -7.25
N SER A 278 -15.94 -2.31 -6.21
CA SER A 278 -15.77 -1.11 -5.40
C SER A 278 -14.35 -0.91 -4.83
N ARG A 279 -13.70 -1.98 -4.36
CA ARG A 279 -12.33 -1.91 -3.82
C ARG A 279 -11.32 -1.67 -4.95
N GLU A 280 -11.51 -2.34 -6.08
CA GLU A 280 -10.63 -2.19 -7.25
C GLU A 280 -10.75 -0.79 -7.88
N LEU A 281 -11.95 -0.19 -7.87
CA LEU A 281 -12.17 1.19 -8.27
C LEU A 281 -11.39 2.18 -7.38
N ALA A 282 -11.48 2.02 -6.05
CA ALA A 282 -10.77 2.87 -5.11
C ALA A 282 -9.24 2.77 -5.28
N GLU A 283 -8.70 1.57 -5.50
CA GLU A 283 -7.27 1.39 -5.80
C GLU A 283 -6.87 2.03 -7.14
N SER A 284 -7.73 1.91 -8.15
CA SER A 284 -7.50 2.52 -9.48
C SER A 284 -7.42 4.05 -9.40
N ILE A 285 -8.29 4.67 -8.59
CA ILE A 285 -8.26 6.11 -8.33
C ILE A 285 -6.94 6.53 -7.68
N ARG A 286 -6.49 5.80 -6.65
CA ARG A 286 -5.22 6.08 -5.96
C ARG A 286 -4.03 5.95 -6.92
N LEU A 287 -4.05 4.96 -7.81
CA LEU A 287 -3.01 4.76 -8.80
C LEU A 287 -2.94 5.93 -9.80
N VAL A 288 -4.09 6.33 -10.33
CA VAL A 288 -4.20 7.43 -11.30
C VAL A 288 -3.81 8.77 -10.66
N TYR A 289 -4.23 9.03 -9.42
CA TYR A 289 -3.82 10.20 -8.65
C TYR A 289 -2.29 10.31 -8.55
N ARG A 290 -1.60 9.19 -8.32
CA ARG A 290 -0.13 9.10 -8.23
C ARG A 290 0.58 9.21 -9.60
N GLY A 291 -0.15 9.48 -10.68
CA GLY A 291 0.38 9.61 -12.02
C GLY A 291 0.56 8.28 -12.76
N GLY A 292 -0.01 7.18 -12.23
CA GLY A 292 -0.14 5.94 -12.98
C GLY A 292 -1.25 6.04 -14.03
N THR A 293 -1.28 5.09 -14.97
CA THR A 293 -2.33 4.96 -15.98
C THR A 293 -3.04 3.63 -15.81
N MET A 294 -4.37 3.62 -15.86
CA MET A 294 -5.18 2.41 -15.77
C MET A 294 -5.94 2.15 -17.06
N ILE A 295 -5.65 1.04 -17.74
CA ILE A 295 -6.45 0.58 -18.87
C ILE A 295 -6.76 -0.88 -18.61
N ASN A 296 -8.04 -1.26 -18.69
CA ASN A 296 -8.42 -2.67 -18.56
C ASN A 296 -7.64 -3.52 -19.59
N HIS A 297 -7.08 -4.64 -19.13
CA HIS A 297 -6.23 -5.52 -19.89
C HIS A 297 -6.86 -5.99 -21.22
N ASP A 298 -8.14 -6.36 -21.20
CA ASP A 298 -8.85 -6.83 -22.40
C ASP A 298 -9.01 -5.74 -23.45
N LEU A 299 -9.16 -4.49 -22.99
CA LEU A 299 -9.28 -3.32 -23.85
C LEU A 299 -7.91 -2.94 -24.43
N PHE A 300 -6.85 -2.98 -23.62
CA PHE A 300 -5.48 -2.73 -24.06
C PHE A 300 -5.06 -3.69 -25.20
N HIS A 301 -5.39 -4.98 -25.10
CA HIS A 301 -5.09 -5.95 -26.18
C HIS A 301 -5.80 -5.62 -27.47
N ARG A 302 -7.12 -5.42 -27.42
CA ARG A 302 -7.88 -5.13 -28.65
C ARG A 302 -7.47 -3.79 -29.28
N MET A 303 -7.09 -2.79 -28.47
CA MET A 303 -6.58 -1.51 -28.96
C MET A 303 -5.26 -1.63 -29.71
N TRP A 304 -4.37 -2.52 -29.26
CA TRP A 304 -3.01 -2.61 -29.77
C TRP A 304 -2.83 -3.73 -30.82
N GLU A 305 -3.76 -4.71 -30.86
CA GLU A 305 -3.81 -5.74 -31.90
C GLU A 305 -4.34 -5.21 -33.25
N GLU A 306 -5.22 -4.21 -33.25
CA GLU A 306 -5.76 -3.61 -34.49
C GLU A 306 -4.77 -2.70 -35.24
N ASN A 307 -3.60 -2.37 -34.66
CA ASN A 307 -2.62 -1.46 -35.27
C ASN A 307 -1.50 -2.18 -36.08
N GLU A 308 -1.50 -3.51 -36.17
CA GLU A 308 -0.46 -4.27 -36.90
C GLU A 308 -0.95 -4.86 -38.24
N GLU A 309 -1.90 -4.23 -38.94
CA GLU A 309 -2.24 -4.59 -40.33
C GLU A 309 -1.39 -3.91 -41.42
N THR A 310 -0.32 -3.20 -41.07
CA THR A 310 0.64 -2.66 -42.07
C THR A 310 2.07 -3.03 -41.72
N GLY A 311 2.53 -4.16 -42.26
CA GLY A 311 3.94 -4.54 -42.19
C GLY A 311 4.18 -5.99 -42.63
N SER A 312 4.29 -6.20 -43.93
CA SER A 312 4.75 -7.43 -44.58
C SER A 312 6.01 -8.03 -43.93
N PHE A 313 6.01 -9.32 -43.59
CA PHE A 313 7.11 -10.28 -43.87
C PHE A 313 6.61 -11.72 -43.70
N GLU A 314 7.09 -12.60 -44.56
CA GLU A 314 6.58 -13.95 -44.83
C GLU A 314 6.98 -15.03 -43.79
N SER A 315 6.10 -16.03 -43.65
CA SER A 315 6.36 -17.45 -43.33
C SER A 315 6.81 -17.86 -41.91
N ARG A 316 5.87 -17.82 -40.96
CA ARG A 316 5.69 -18.81 -39.88
C ARG A 316 4.18 -19.03 -39.67
N SER A 317 3.75 -20.22 -39.30
CA SER A 317 2.37 -20.44 -38.87
C SER A 317 2.15 -19.74 -37.52
N ASP A 318 1.85 -18.44 -37.58
CA ASP A 318 1.83 -17.48 -36.46
C ASP A 318 0.72 -17.72 -35.41
N GLY A 319 0.27 -18.96 -35.18
CA GLY A 319 -0.85 -19.22 -34.25
C GLY A 319 -2.18 -18.60 -34.67
N LYS A 320 -2.23 -17.93 -35.84
CA LYS A 320 -3.42 -17.29 -36.43
C LYS A 320 -4.56 -18.28 -36.64
N GLU A 321 -4.26 -19.54 -36.98
CA GLU A 321 -5.25 -20.63 -37.11
C GLU A 321 -6.02 -20.88 -35.79
N TYR A 322 -5.39 -20.62 -34.65
CA TYR A 322 -5.96 -20.83 -33.32
C TYR A 322 -6.39 -19.51 -32.63
N GLY A 323 -6.29 -18.37 -33.32
CA GLY A 323 -6.60 -17.06 -32.75
C GLY A 323 -5.71 -16.68 -31.56
N LEU A 324 -4.47 -17.19 -31.52
CA LEU A 324 -3.52 -16.89 -30.45
C LEU A 324 -2.92 -15.50 -30.61
N THR A 325 -2.85 -14.77 -29.51
CA THR A 325 -2.17 -13.47 -29.47
C THR A 325 -0.65 -13.67 -29.40
N LYS A 326 0.14 -12.65 -29.79
CA LYS A 326 1.61 -12.69 -29.63
C LYS A 326 2.02 -13.00 -28.19
N ARG A 327 1.24 -12.48 -27.23
CA ARG A 327 1.50 -12.69 -25.81
C ARG A 327 1.18 -14.09 -25.33
N GLU A 328 0.11 -14.69 -25.86
CA GLU A 328 -0.21 -16.10 -25.63
C GLU A 328 0.87 -17.01 -26.23
N LEU A 329 1.43 -16.66 -27.39
CA LEU A 329 2.58 -17.35 -28.00
C LEU A 329 3.86 -17.23 -27.15
N GLU A 330 4.21 -16.04 -26.66
CA GLU A 330 5.35 -15.86 -25.73
C GLU A 330 5.19 -16.65 -24.43
N ILE A 331 3.97 -16.70 -23.90
CA ILE A 331 3.65 -17.49 -22.71
C ILE A 331 3.75 -18.98 -23.03
N LEU A 332 3.23 -19.43 -24.18
CA LEU A 332 3.33 -20.80 -24.67
C LEU A 332 4.80 -21.24 -24.84
N GLU A 333 5.66 -20.36 -25.35
CA GLU A 333 7.09 -20.60 -25.50
C GLU A 333 7.81 -20.70 -24.14
N LEU A 334 7.54 -19.79 -23.21
CA LEU A 334 8.11 -19.89 -21.86
C LEU A 334 7.59 -21.13 -21.09
N LEU A 335 6.35 -21.55 -21.37
CA LEU A 335 5.78 -22.78 -20.83
C LEU A 335 6.45 -24.03 -21.40
N SER A 336 6.82 -24.03 -22.68
CA SER A 336 7.54 -25.14 -23.32
C SER A 336 8.97 -25.30 -22.78
N GLN A 337 9.59 -24.19 -22.35
CA GLN A 337 10.89 -24.16 -21.67
C GLN A 337 10.86 -24.60 -20.20
N GLY A 338 9.72 -25.05 -19.66
CA GLY A 338 9.63 -25.49 -18.26
C GLY A 338 9.43 -24.36 -17.24
N SER A 339 9.27 -23.10 -17.66
CA SER A 339 9.10 -21.97 -16.74
C SER A 339 7.82 -22.10 -15.91
N ARG A 340 7.86 -21.70 -14.62
CA ARG A 340 6.68 -21.62 -13.74
C ARG A 340 5.98 -20.26 -13.93
N TYR A 341 4.67 -20.18 -13.68
CA TYR A 341 3.91 -18.91 -13.84
C TYR A 341 4.51 -17.73 -13.08
N LYS A 342 5.10 -17.95 -11.90
CA LYS A 342 5.80 -16.89 -11.14
C LYS A 342 7.03 -16.37 -11.89
N THR A 343 7.77 -17.24 -12.55
CA THR A 343 8.96 -16.89 -13.34
C THR A 343 8.55 -16.20 -14.65
N ILE A 344 7.48 -16.67 -15.29
CA ILE A 344 6.92 -16.05 -16.49
C ILE A 344 6.44 -14.64 -16.16
N ALA A 345 5.71 -14.48 -15.05
CA ALA A 345 5.25 -13.20 -14.53
C ALA A 345 6.42 -12.20 -14.35
N SER A 346 7.53 -12.64 -13.76
CA SER A 346 8.71 -11.80 -13.60
C SER A 346 9.44 -11.50 -14.92
N LYS A 347 9.58 -12.46 -15.84
CA LYS A 347 10.23 -12.25 -17.15
C LYS A 347 9.44 -11.31 -18.05
N LEU A 348 8.13 -11.36 -17.95
CA LEU A 348 7.20 -10.65 -18.81
C LEU A 348 6.63 -9.38 -18.16
N TYR A 349 7.06 -9.02 -16.94
CA TYR A 349 6.54 -7.89 -16.16
C TYR A 349 5.02 -7.94 -15.95
N LEU A 350 4.48 -9.13 -15.67
CA LEU A 350 3.06 -9.39 -15.40
C LEU A 350 2.83 -9.84 -13.96
N SER A 351 1.57 -9.78 -13.49
CA SER A 351 1.18 -10.43 -12.24
C SER A 351 1.05 -11.95 -12.42
N ASN A 352 1.17 -12.72 -11.33
CA ASN A 352 0.97 -14.18 -11.38
C ASN A 352 -0.45 -14.57 -11.81
N GLY A 353 -1.46 -13.77 -11.40
CA GLY A 353 -2.86 -13.97 -11.80
C GLY A 353 -3.05 -13.73 -13.29
N THR A 354 -2.42 -12.68 -13.84
CA THR A 354 -2.48 -12.33 -15.26
C THR A 354 -1.90 -13.45 -16.14
N VAL A 355 -0.74 -14.01 -15.76
CA VAL A 355 -0.16 -15.17 -16.49
C VAL A 355 -1.10 -16.39 -16.45
N ARG A 356 -1.81 -16.59 -15.33
CA ARG A 356 -2.75 -17.70 -15.17
C ARG A 356 -3.96 -17.55 -16.09
N ASN A 357 -4.48 -16.32 -16.23
CA ASN A 357 -5.59 -16.01 -17.14
C ASN A 357 -5.19 -16.22 -18.61
N TYR A 358 -4.01 -15.74 -19.01
CA TYR A 358 -3.49 -16.02 -20.35
C TYR A 358 -3.31 -17.51 -20.63
N ALA A 359 -2.77 -18.26 -19.67
CA ALA A 359 -2.62 -19.70 -19.82
C ALA A 359 -3.99 -20.38 -19.97
N SER A 360 -5.00 -19.93 -19.22
CA SER A 360 -6.37 -20.43 -19.34
C SER A 360 -6.96 -20.16 -20.73
N ASN A 361 -6.85 -18.93 -21.24
CA ASN A 361 -7.36 -18.55 -22.56
C ASN A 361 -6.60 -19.27 -23.70
N LEU A 362 -5.28 -19.39 -23.55
CA LEU A 362 -4.43 -20.17 -24.44
C LEU A 362 -4.90 -21.64 -24.51
N TYR A 363 -5.20 -22.26 -23.37
CA TYR A 363 -5.67 -23.66 -23.32
C TYR A 363 -7.03 -23.81 -23.98
N GLU A 364 -7.95 -22.87 -23.75
CA GLU A 364 -9.26 -22.85 -24.38
C GLU A 364 -9.16 -22.72 -25.91
N LYS A 365 -8.37 -21.76 -26.40
CA LYS A 365 -8.13 -21.55 -27.84
C LYS A 365 -7.43 -22.73 -28.52
N LEU A 366 -6.51 -23.37 -27.82
CA LEU A 366 -5.88 -24.61 -28.28
C LEU A 366 -6.77 -25.84 -28.09
N GLY A 367 -7.92 -25.75 -27.41
CA GLY A 367 -8.80 -26.88 -27.15
C GLY A 367 -8.16 -27.97 -26.28
N VAL A 368 -7.33 -27.59 -25.32
CA VAL A 368 -6.57 -28.47 -24.41
C VAL A 368 -6.90 -28.13 -22.96
N LYS A 369 -6.57 -29.03 -22.02
CA LYS A 369 -6.96 -28.88 -20.61
C LYS A 369 -5.83 -28.49 -19.68
N ASN A 370 -4.59 -28.72 -20.10
CA ASN A 370 -3.44 -28.52 -19.24
C ASN A 370 -2.20 -28.10 -20.04
N ARG A 371 -1.19 -27.69 -19.29
CA ARG A 371 0.10 -27.24 -19.80
C ARG A 371 0.78 -28.26 -20.71
N GLU A 372 0.77 -29.54 -20.33
CA GLU A 372 1.47 -30.59 -21.08
C GLU A 372 0.83 -30.79 -22.46
N GLU A 373 -0.50 -30.86 -22.51
CA GLU A 373 -1.26 -30.92 -23.76
C GLU A 373 -1.06 -29.68 -24.63
N ALA A 374 -1.01 -28.49 -24.03
CA ALA A 374 -0.76 -27.25 -24.77
C ALA A 374 0.62 -27.22 -25.43
N VAL A 375 1.67 -27.62 -24.69
CA VAL A 375 3.05 -27.67 -25.22
C VAL A 375 3.19 -28.76 -26.28
N GLN A 376 2.56 -29.92 -26.09
CA GLN A 376 2.61 -31.00 -27.07
C GLN A 376 1.89 -30.60 -28.37
N LYS A 377 0.67 -30.08 -28.25
CA LYS A 377 -0.10 -29.60 -29.41
C LYS A 377 0.63 -28.51 -30.18
N ALA A 378 1.30 -27.61 -29.46
CA ALA A 378 2.09 -26.56 -30.08
C ALA A 378 3.34 -27.06 -30.84
N LYS A 379 3.95 -28.17 -30.42
CA LYS A 379 5.02 -28.85 -31.17
C LYS A 379 4.47 -29.55 -32.41
N ASP A 380 3.38 -30.29 -32.26
CA ASP A 380 2.78 -31.07 -33.35
C ASP A 380 2.25 -30.18 -34.49
N THR A 381 1.87 -28.94 -34.16
CA THR A 381 1.33 -27.94 -35.11
C THR A 381 2.37 -26.93 -35.60
N GLY A 382 3.63 -27.06 -35.18
CA GLY A 382 4.72 -26.15 -35.59
C GLY A 382 4.61 -24.73 -35.02
N LEU A 383 3.81 -24.52 -33.97
CA LEU A 383 3.71 -23.24 -33.23
C LEU A 383 4.94 -22.97 -32.36
N LEU A 384 5.69 -24.02 -32.02
CA LEU A 384 6.93 -23.96 -31.26
C LEU A 384 8.02 -24.77 -31.97
N SER A 385 9.27 -24.31 -31.86
CA SER A 385 10.46 -25.01 -32.39
C SER A 385 10.91 -26.19 -31.51
#